data_AF-A0A1V3C131-F1
#
_entry.id   AF-A0A1V3C131-F1
#
_cell.length_a   1.000
_cell.length_b   1.000
_cell.length_c   1.000
_cell.angle_alpha   90.00
_cell.angle_beta   90.00
_cell.angle_gamma   90.00
#
_symmetry.space_group_name_H-M   'P 1'
#
loop_
_entity.id
_entity.type
_entity.pdbx_description
1 polymer ?
#
loop_
_entity_poly.entity_id
_entity_poly.type
_entity_poly.pdbx_seq_one_letter_code
_entity_poly.pdbx_strand_id
1 'polypeptide(L)'
;MSTARVRRALLSTALAALALCAPSPPAWAVDSVAEVTDLSRVERIAGELEDGPLYVHHDLRDLWTDESLERVEERLLSEPLADLDVRVVVYPSVPHDETAGRPTLFLQALHEVSGRDGVYVAMTGDRRVALAAFDSTVHLPDVDTDGLHPAHSARTEQVLDLVAQAPRGSVASSELTPDVPPSDRDPVRHPRGDAERFWSAALLPGALIGLALVVVRVVFSRPSTWRPLGWRSRWLLRSWVRLRERAGDPYRPRRAPNRAWRWWLRPTLGRELRRLRLLVEAASEDHPGRERAVQSYDAAGLIAQSPELPPQAMVCAVVVARDGAQAITHPDLPLRTPCQINPLHGPAGHSLREYAHRQRLSRWQVCGRCSKKRFDPRFGPLTPSLPLLADGGRHHYRYAKDPWAEAIAAPEHVFTRIRRELEV
;
A
#
# COMPACT_ATOMS: atom_id res chain seq x y z
N MET A 1 -25.67 -32.68 -34.64
CA MET A 1 -24.39 -31.94 -34.84
C MET A 1 -23.26 -32.95 -34.76
N SER A 2 -22.35 -33.01 -35.75
CA SER A 2 -21.32 -34.05 -35.77
C SER A 2 -20.21 -33.78 -34.74
N THR A 3 -19.72 -34.86 -34.13
CA THR A 3 -18.63 -34.88 -33.14
C THR A 3 -17.36 -34.16 -33.62
N ALA A 4 -17.17 -34.05 -34.94
CA ALA A 4 -16.07 -33.31 -35.55
C ALA A 4 -16.12 -31.79 -35.34
N ARG A 5 -17.33 -31.18 -35.27
CA ARG A 5 -17.46 -29.72 -35.04
C ARG A 5 -17.12 -29.34 -33.60
N VAL A 6 -17.49 -30.20 -32.65
CA VAL A 6 -17.19 -29.99 -31.22
C VAL A 6 -15.68 -30.09 -30.97
N ARG A 7 -14.99 -31.04 -31.62
CA ARG A 7 -13.53 -31.18 -31.50
C ARG A 7 -12.77 -29.99 -32.09
N ARG A 8 -13.19 -29.46 -33.25
CA ARG A 8 -12.56 -28.28 -33.85
C ARG A 8 -12.76 -27.03 -33.02
N ALA A 9 -13.96 -26.83 -32.46
CA ALA A 9 -14.23 -25.71 -31.56
C ALA A 9 -13.34 -25.76 -30.31
N LEU A 10 -13.18 -26.94 -29.69
CA LEU A 10 -12.31 -27.11 -28.53
C LEU A 10 -10.82 -26.88 -28.85
N LEU A 11 -10.35 -27.34 -30.02
CA LEU A 11 -8.98 -27.10 -30.47
C LEU A 11 -8.71 -25.63 -30.76
N SER A 12 -9.66 -24.91 -31.37
CA SER A 12 -9.52 -23.47 -31.60
C SER A 12 -9.51 -22.65 -30.31
N THR A 13 -10.31 -23.04 -29.31
CA THR A 13 -10.32 -22.35 -28.01
C THR A 13 -9.04 -22.64 -27.22
N ALA A 14 -8.51 -23.87 -27.31
CA ALA A 14 -7.24 -24.23 -26.68
C ALA A 14 -6.04 -23.49 -27.32
N LEU A 15 -6.02 -23.35 -28.65
CA LEU A 15 -4.99 -22.58 -29.37
C LEU A 15 -5.08 -21.07 -29.09
N ALA A 16 -6.30 -20.51 -29.02
CA ALA A 16 -6.48 -19.11 -28.65
C ALA A 16 -6.06 -18.83 -27.19
N ALA A 17 -6.32 -19.77 -26.28
CA ALA A 17 -5.85 -19.68 -24.89
C ALA A 17 -4.31 -19.80 -24.79
N LEU A 18 -3.67 -20.62 -25.63
CA LEU A 18 -2.21 -20.73 -25.70
C LEU A 18 -1.56 -19.47 -26.28
N ALA A 19 -2.18 -18.83 -27.27
CA ALA A 19 -1.68 -17.58 -27.86
C ALA A 19 -1.77 -16.37 -26.90
N LEU A 20 -2.77 -16.37 -26.00
CA LEU A 20 -2.89 -15.37 -24.93
C LEU A 20 -1.89 -15.59 -23.77
N CYS A 21 -1.21 -16.73 -23.75
CA CYS A 21 -0.15 -17.06 -22.79
C CYS A 21 1.26 -16.83 -23.36
N ALA A 22 1.40 -16.18 -24.53
CA ALA A 22 2.72 -15.80 -25.03
C ALA A 22 3.39 -14.86 -24.01
N PRO A 23 4.60 -15.18 -23.52
CA PRO A 23 5.29 -14.32 -22.57
C PRO A 23 5.53 -12.97 -23.22
N SER A 24 5.16 -11.89 -22.53
CA SER A 24 5.51 -10.54 -22.95
C SER A 24 7.01 -10.45 -23.20
N PRO A 25 7.46 -9.69 -24.22
CA PRO A 25 8.89 -9.45 -24.40
C PRO A 25 9.47 -8.91 -23.08
N PRO A 26 10.68 -9.36 -22.69
CA PRO A 26 11.24 -8.99 -21.40
C PRO A 26 11.39 -7.46 -21.32
N ALA A 27 11.05 -6.89 -20.15
CA ALA A 27 11.17 -5.46 -19.87
C ALA A 27 12.61 -5.16 -19.43
N TRP A 28 13.53 -4.96 -20.38
CA TRP A 28 14.96 -4.74 -20.09
C TRP A 28 15.47 -3.34 -20.47
N ALA A 29 14.60 -2.33 -20.52
CA ALA A 29 15.01 -0.95 -20.81
C ALA A 29 14.32 0.03 -19.86
N VAL A 30 14.58 -0.13 -18.56
CA VAL A 30 14.30 0.92 -17.58
C VAL A 30 15.65 1.44 -17.13
N ASP A 31 16.03 2.59 -17.66
CA ASP A 31 17.34 3.22 -17.41
C ASP A 31 17.24 4.33 -16.37
N SER A 32 16.03 4.78 -16.03
CA SER A 32 15.79 5.82 -15.04
C SER A 32 14.59 5.52 -14.14
N VAL A 33 14.58 6.10 -12.94
CA VAL A 33 13.45 5.99 -12.00
C VAL A 33 12.17 6.56 -12.59
N ALA A 34 12.27 7.59 -13.44
CA ALA A 34 11.13 8.21 -14.12
C ALA A 34 10.35 7.23 -15.02
N GLU A 35 11.00 6.16 -15.51
CA GLU A 35 10.39 5.11 -16.33
C GLU A 35 9.74 4.01 -15.49
N VAL A 36 9.99 3.96 -14.17
CA VAL A 36 9.40 2.98 -13.27
C VAL A 36 7.93 3.32 -13.03
N THR A 37 7.04 2.53 -13.63
CA THR A 37 5.59 2.79 -13.58
C THR A 37 4.93 2.50 -12.23
N ASP A 38 5.54 1.63 -11.41
CA ASP A 38 4.99 1.22 -10.11
C ASP A 38 6.07 1.26 -9.02
N LEU A 39 6.08 2.33 -8.24
CA LEU A 39 6.98 2.51 -7.09
C LEU A 39 6.37 2.01 -5.77
N SER A 40 5.24 1.28 -5.79
CA SER A 40 4.52 0.94 -4.56
C SER A 40 5.34 0.13 -3.54
N ARG A 41 6.21 -0.78 -4.01
CA ARG A 41 7.11 -1.53 -3.13
C ARG A 41 8.17 -0.63 -2.51
N VAL A 42 8.78 0.25 -3.31
CA VAL A 42 9.76 1.25 -2.87
C VAL A 42 9.15 2.20 -1.84
N GLU A 43 7.97 2.76 -2.12
CA GLU A 43 7.24 3.63 -1.19
C GLU A 43 6.91 2.94 0.12
N ARG A 44 6.54 1.65 0.09
CA ARG A 44 6.32 0.86 1.31
C ARG A 44 7.61 0.67 2.11
N ILE A 45 8.73 0.43 1.46
CA ILE A 45 10.02 0.25 2.15
C ILE A 45 10.50 1.60 2.72
N ALA A 46 10.39 2.68 1.94
CA ALA A 46 10.77 4.03 2.33
C ALA A 46 10.15 4.47 3.65
N GLY A 47 8.85 4.27 3.84
CA GLY A 47 8.22 4.70 5.08
C GLY A 47 8.40 3.72 6.24
N GLU A 48 8.78 2.45 6.02
CA GLU A 48 9.23 1.58 7.13
C GLU A 48 10.61 2.06 7.63
N LEU A 49 11.46 2.52 6.71
CA LEU A 49 12.74 3.16 7.04
C LEU A 49 12.58 4.54 7.72
N GLU A 50 11.38 5.13 7.75
CA GLU A 50 11.14 6.32 8.58
C GLU A 50 11.17 6.00 10.08
N ASP A 51 10.79 4.77 10.44
CA ASP A 51 10.65 4.35 11.83
C ASP A 51 11.94 3.67 12.35
N GLY A 52 12.86 3.24 11.48
CA GLY A 52 14.18 2.71 11.84
C GLY A 52 15.15 2.58 10.64
N PRO A 53 16.46 2.44 10.86
CA PRO A 53 17.46 2.43 9.77
C PRO A 53 17.55 1.07 9.03
N LEU A 54 16.89 0.01 9.52
CA LEU A 54 16.97 -1.34 8.96
C LEU A 54 15.59 -1.84 8.52
N TYR A 55 15.47 -2.23 7.25
CA TYR A 55 14.32 -2.97 6.74
C TYR A 55 14.74 -4.36 6.28
N VAL A 56 14.07 -5.40 6.78
CA VAL A 56 14.21 -6.77 6.28
C VAL A 56 12.88 -7.29 5.78
N HIS A 57 12.81 -7.62 4.49
CA HIS A 57 11.62 -8.15 3.87
C HIS A 57 11.21 -9.47 4.51
N HIS A 58 9.91 -9.67 4.73
CA HIS A 58 9.36 -10.84 5.42
C HIS A 58 9.78 -12.19 4.81
N ASP A 59 9.89 -12.30 3.48
CA ASP A 59 10.37 -13.52 2.81
C ASP A 59 11.82 -13.92 3.16
N LEU A 60 12.62 -12.94 3.59
CA LEU A 60 14.01 -13.15 4.00
C LEU A 60 14.15 -13.19 5.53
N ARG A 61 13.06 -12.96 6.28
CA ARG A 61 13.11 -12.85 7.75
C ARG A 61 13.62 -14.12 8.42
N ASP A 62 13.26 -15.29 7.88
CA ASP A 62 13.69 -16.59 8.39
C ASP A 62 15.21 -16.83 8.28
N LEU A 63 15.91 -16.01 7.48
CA LEU A 63 17.37 -16.04 7.35
C LEU A 63 18.08 -15.22 8.43
N TRP A 64 17.32 -14.59 9.33
CA TRP A 64 17.81 -13.70 10.38
C TRP A 64 17.32 -14.16 11.75
N THR A 65 18.20 -14.16 12.74
CA THR A 65 17.82 -14.28 14.14
C THR A 65 17.46 -12.91 14.72
N ASP A 66 16.68 -12.87 15.79
CA ASP A 66 16.37 -11.61 16.50
C ASP A 66 17.65 -10.93 17.00
N GLU A 67 18.58 -11.71 17.56
CA GLU A 67 19.90 -11.22 18.00
C GLU A 67 20.69 -10.59 16.85
N SER A 68 20.64 -11.18 15.65
CA SER A 68 21.35 -10.61 14.48
C SER A 68 20.72 -9.32 13.97
N LEU A 69 19.39 -9.15 14.09
CA LEU A 69 18.76 -7.88 13.77
C LEU A 69 19.13 -6.81 14.78
N GLU A 70 19.02 -7.13 16.08
CA GLU A 70 19.35 -6.20 17.16
C GLU A 70 20.80 -5.72 17.04
N ARG A 71 21.73 -6.64 16.73
CA ARG A 71 23.14 -6.28 16.53
C ARG A 71 23.37 -5.35 15.34
N VAL A 72 22.71 -5.60 14.21
CA VAL A 72 22.82 -4.73 13.02
C VAL A 72 22.17 -3.37 13.26
N GLU A 73 21.02 -3.33 13.94
CA GLU A 73 20.34 -2.09 14.28
C GLU A 73 21.14 -1.25 15.28
N GLU A 74 21.67 -1.86 16.35
CA GLU A 74 22.58 -1.20 17.29
C GLU A 74 23.82 -0.65 16.57
N ARG A 75 24.37 -1.43 15.62
CA ARG A 75 25.50 -1.00 14.81
C ARG A 75 25.17 0.23 13.96
N LEU A 76 24.02 0.25 13.30
CA LEU A 76 23.56 1.40 12.50
C LEU A 76 23.33 2.67 13.33
N LEU A 77 22.92 2.50 14.59
CA LEU A 77 22.71 3.60 15.54
C LEU A 77 24.01 4.03 16.26
N SER A 78 25.13 3.33 16.03
CA SER A 78 26.43 3.61 16.62
C SER A 78 27.34 4.40 15.68
N GLU A 79 28.28 5.17 16.24
CA GLU A 79 29.32 5.83 15.46
C GLU A 79 30.26 4.81 14.78
N PRO A 80 30.71 5.06 13.54
CA PRO A 80 30.52 6.27 12.73
C PRO A 80 29.27 6.27 11.81
N LEU A 81 28.42 5.24 11.89
CA LEU A 81 27.32 5.04 10.93
C LEU A 81 26.13 5.96 11.22
N ALA A 82 25.91 6.28 12.49
CA ALA A 82 24.89 7.24 12.90
C ALA A 82 25.11 8.62 12.24
N ASP A 83 26.35 9.11 12.21
CA ASP A 83 26.73 10.37 11.54
C ASP A 83 26.49 10.37 10.02
N LEU A 84 26.45 9.19 9.38
CA LEU A 84 26.27 9.03 7.94
C LEU A 84 24.82 8.77 7.51
N ASP A 85 23.88 8.71 8.46
CA ASP A 85 22.47 8.40 8.23
C ASP A 85 22.29 7.11 7.39
N VAL A 86 23.04 6.05 7.72
CA VAL A 86 23.04 4.81 6.95
C VAL A 86 21.69 4.08 7.07
N ARG A 87 21.10 3.72 5.92
CA ARG A 87 19.85 2.96 5.81
C ARG A 87 20.07 1.68 5.04
N VAL A 88 19.62 0.55 5.60
CA VAL A 88 19.82 -0.78 5.06
C VAL A 88 18.49 -1.41 4.68
N VAL A 89 18.40 -1.94 3.45
CA VAL A 89 17.25 -2.67 2.94
C VAL A 89 17.68 -4.05 2.48
N VAL A 90 17.06 -5.07 3.06
CA VAL A 90 17.23 -6.47 2.67
C VAL A 90 15.95 -6.98 2.03
N TYR A 91 15.97 -7.26 0.73
CA TYR A 91 14.74 -7.56 -0.02
C TYR A 91 14.94 -8.59 -1.14
N PRO A 92 13.89 -9.32 -1.55
CA PRO A 92 13.97 -10.19 -2.73
C PRO A 92 14.00 -9.32 -3.99
N SER A 93 15.10 -9.42 -4.76
CA SER A 93 15.21 -8.83 -6.09
C SER A 93 14.86 -9.89 -7.13
N VAL A 94 13.96 -9.56 -8.04
CA VAL A 94 13.62 -10.44 -9.17
C VAL A 94 13.73 -9.67 -10.48
N PRO A 95 14.16 -10.30 -11.59
CA PRO A 95 14.35 -9.59 -12.86
C PRO A 95 13.10 -8.90 -13.42
N HIS A 96 11.91 -9.25 -12.92
CA HIS A 96 10.62 -8.71 -13.36
C HIS A 96 9.98 -7.79 -12.30
N ASP A 97 10.73 -7.37 -11.29
CA ASP A 97 10.25 -6.35 -10.36
C ASP A 97 10.32 -4.95 -10.99
N GLU A 98 9.85 -3.95 -10.25
CA GLU A 98 9.74 -2.58 -10.75
C GLU A 98 11.08 -1.95 -11.16
N THR A 99 12.20 -2.49 -10.66
CA THR A 99 13.55 -2.03 -11.03
C THR A 99 14.29 -3.04 -11.89
N ALA A 100 13.58 -3.96 -12.53
CA ALA A 100 14.14 -5.03 -13.36
C ALA A 100 15.22 -5.87 -12.63
N GLY A 101 15.09 -6.00 -11.32
CA GLY A 101 16.04 -6.69 -10.46
C GLY A 101 17.34 -5.92 -10.21
N ARG A 102 17.39 -4.62 -10.49
CA ARG A 102 18.57 -3.76 -10.33
C ARG A 102 18.58 -3.08 -8.95
N PRO A 103 19.48 -3.47 -8.03
CA PRO A 103 19.51 -2.88 -6.70
C PRO A 103 19.93 -1.40 -6.69
N THR A 104 20.75 -0.94 -7.63
CA THR A 104 21.12 0.49 -7.72
C THR A 104 19.94 1.38 -8.12
N LEU A 105 19.19 0.98 -9.14
CA LEU A 105 17.96 1.67 -9.57
C LEU A 105 16.91 1.66 -8.45
N PHE A 106 16.85 0.58 -7.67
CA PHE A 106 16.02 0.51 -6.46
C PHE A 106 16.46 1.52 -5.39
N LEU A 107 17.76 1.68 -5.13
CA LEU A 107 18.26 2.68 -4.19
C LEU A 107 18.00 4.11 -4.66
N GLN A 108 18.14 4.39 -5.95
CA GLN A 108 17.78 5.69 -6.52
C GLN A 108 16.28 5.97 -6.36
N ALA A 109 15.43 5.00 -6.70
CA ALA A 109 13.99 5.13 -6.48
C ALA A 109 13.65 5.33 -4.99
N LEU A 110 14.36 4.65 -4.09
CA LEU A 110 14.19 4.78 -2.66
C LEU A 110 14.58 6.16 -2.14
N HIS A 111 15.67 6.75 -2.65
CA HIS A 111 16.06 8.13 -2.36
C HIS A 111 15.01 9.12 -2.87
N GLU A 112 14.61 9.05 -4.15
CA GLU A 112 13.61 9.94 -4.74
C GLU A 112 12.28 9.90 -3.98
N VAL A 113 11.86 8.71 -3.54
CA VAL A 113 10.61 8.52 -2.80
C VAL A 113 10.72 8.97 -1.33
N SER A 114 11.86 8.69 -0.67
CA SER A 114 12.04 9.07 0.73
C SER A 114 12.38 10.55 0.91
N GLY A 115 13.04 11.17 -0.08
CA GLY A 115 13.53 12.54 -0.05
C GLY A 115 14.54 12.81 1.07
N ARG A 116 15.24 11.77 1.55
CA ARG A 116 16.22 11.88 2.65
C ARG A 116 17.61 11.61 2.11
N ASP A 117 18.55 12.45 2.49
CA ASP A 117 19.96 12.24 2.16
C ASP A 117 20.61 11.23 3.12
N GLY A 118 21.79 10.74 2.75
CA GLY A 118 22.53 9.74 3.51
C GLY A 118 23.03 8.58 2.65
N VAL A 119 23.48 7.52 3.32
CA VAL A 119 23.99 6.30 2.67
C VAL A 119 22.92 5.23 2.66
N TYR A 120 22.66 4.66 1.49
CA TYR A 120 21.73 3.57 1.31
C TYR A 120 22.47 2.29 0.93
N VAL A 121 22.09 1.20 1.58
CA VAL A 121 22.62 -0.15 1.36
C VAL A 121 21.46 -1.04 0.95
N ALA A 122 21.50 -1.57 -0.27
CA ALA A 122 20.56 -2.59 -0.73
C ALA A 122 21.27 -3.94 -0.74
N MET A 123 20.68 -4.93 -0.06
CA MET A 123 21.11 -6.33 -0.16
C MET A 123 19.96 -7.18 -0.65
N THR A 124 20.20 -7.92 -1.73
CA THR A 124 19.17 -8.73 -2.37
C THR A 124 19.17 -10.16 -1.83
N GLY A 125 18.05 -10.88 -1.98
CA GLY A 125 17.95 -12.29 -1.58
C GLY A 125 18.90 -13.24 -2.34
N ASP A 126 19.38 -12.84 -3.52
CA ASP A 126 20.45 -13.48 -4.28
C ASP A 126 21.85 -12.92 -3.96
N ARG A 127 21.99 -12.28 -2.79
CA ARG A 127 23.25 -11.81 -2.18
C ARG A 127 23.99 -10.70 -2.91
N ARG A 128 23.40 -10.06 -3.92
CA ARG A 128 23.96 -8.85 -4.52
C ARG A 128 23.86 -7.71 -3.51
N VAL A 129 24.83 -6.80 -3.58
CA VAL A 129 24.90 -5.62 -2.74
C VAL A 129 25.02 -4.41 -3.66
N ALA A 130 24.24 -3.38 -3.40
CA ALA A 130 24.44 -2.06 -3.98
C ALA A 130 24.57 -1.03 -2.86
N LEU A 131 25.41 -0.04 -3.09
CA LEU A 131 25.59 1.12 -2.25
C LEU A 131 25.25 2.38 -3.06
N ALA A 132 24.62 3.34 -2.40
CA ALA A 132 24.37 4.66 -2.97
C ALA A 132 24.51 5.73 -1.89
N ALA A 133 25.25 6.80 -2.19
CA ALA A 133 25.36 7.96 -1.31
C ALA A 133 24.66 9.14 -1.96
N PHE A 134 23.75 9.78 -1.24
CA PHE A 134 23.06 10.98 -1.69
C PHE A 134 23.35 12.11 -0.72
N ASP A 135 23.92 13.21 -1.23
CA ASP A 135 24.39 14.37 -0.46
C ASP A 135 25.13 13.97 0.84
N SER A 136 26.03 12.99 0.71
CA SER A 136 26.79 12.44 1.83
C SER A 136 28.29 12.68 1.62
N THR A 137 29.01 12.86 2.71
CA THR A 137 30.46 13.14 2.69
C THR A 137 31.32 11.88 2.57
N VAL A 138 30.74 10.75 2.16
CA VAL A 138 31.45 9.47 2.10
C VAL A 138 31.65 9.03 0.65
N HIS A 139 32.86 8.58 0.34
CA HIS A 139 33.16 7.91 -0.92
C HIS A 139 32.93 6.42 -0.78
N LEU A 140 31.93 5.88 -1.45
CA LEU A 140 31.54 4.50 -1.25
C LEU A 140 32.57 3.55 -1.89
N PRO A 141 33.02 2.51 -1.18
CA PRO A 141 33.90 1.51 -1.77
C PRO A 141 33.16 0.70 -2.82
N ASP A 142 33.88 0.24 -3.84
CA ASP A 142 33.38 -0.82 -4.69
C ASP A 142 33.33 -2.13 -3.88
N VAL A 143 32.19 -2.82 -3.92
CA VAL A 143 31.94 -3.99 -3.07
C VAL A 143 32.10 -5.25 -3.90
N ASP A 144 33.20 -5.97 -3.64
CA ASP A 144 33.38 -7.32 -4.17
C ASP A 144 32.43 -8.30 -3.45
N THR A 145 31.30 -8.61 -4.11
CA THR A 145 30.28 -9.51 -3.55
C THR A 145 30.73 -10.95 -3.36
N ASP A 146 31.80 -11.37 -4.05
CA ASP A 146 32.32 -12.75 -4.00
C ASP A 146 33.16 -12.97 -2.73
N GLY A 147 33.80 -11.91 -2.21
CA GLY A 147 34.57 -11.95 -0.96
C GLY A 147 33.72 -11.91 0.32
N LEU A 148 32.42 -11.59 0.20
CA LEU A 148 31.54 -11.42 1.34
C LEU A 148 31.02 -12.74 1.91
N HIS A 149 30.76 -12.76 3.23
CA HIS A 149 30.24 -13.91 3.93
C HIS A 149 28.90 -14.42 3.32
N PRO A 150 28.63 -15.74 3.26
CA PRO A 150 27.43 -16.26 2.62
C PRO A 150 26.12 -16.05 3.42
N ALA A 151 26.21 -15.85 4.73
CA ALA A 151 25.06 -15.55 5.59
C ALA A 151 24.70 -14.06 5.55
N HIS A 152 23.41 -13.73 5.41
CA HIS A 152 22.93 -12.35 5.22
C HIS A 152 23.31 -11.39 6.36
N SER A 153 23.21 -11.83 7.62
CA SER A 153 23.56 -10.99 8.77
C SER A 153 25.05 -10.62 8.78
N ALA A 154 25.93 -11.62 8.73
CA ALA A 154 27.38 -11.39 8.67
C ALA A 154 27.81 -10.62 7.42
N ARG A 155 27.14 -10.86 6.27
CA ARG A 155 27.34 -10.07 5.05
C ARG A 155 26.99 -8.60 5.26
N THR A 156 25.87 -8.32 5.92
CA THR A 156 25.46 -6.95 6.26
C THR A 156 26.49 -6.28 7.16
N GLU A 157 26.92 -6.95 8.23
CA GLU A 157 27.94 -6.43 9.14
C GLU A 157 29.25 -6.10 8.40
N GLN A 158 29.72 -6.98 7.51
CA GLN A 158 30.90 -6.72 6.67
C GLN A 158 30.72 -5.50 5.76
N VAL A 159 29.55 -5.36 5.12
CA VAL A 159 29.25 -4.19 4.27
C VAL A 159 29.22 -2.91 5.11
N LEU A 160 28.64 -2.97 6.31
CA LEU A 160 28.63 -1.83 7.22
C LEU A 160 30.04 -1.46 7.71
N ASP A 161 30.93 -2.42 7.92
CA ASP A 161 32.32 -2.15 8.24
C ASP A 161 33.07 -1.49 7.08
N LEU A 162 32.77 -1.86 5.83
CA LEU A 162 33.29 -1.19 4.63
C LEU A 162 32.80 0.26 4.55
N VAL A 163 31.50 0.50 4.77
CA VAL A 163 30.92 1.85 4.79
C VAL A 163 31.50 2.68 5.94
N ALA A 164 31.71 2.10 7.13
CA ALA A 164 32.30 2.79 8.27
C ALA A 164 33.77 3.19 8.05
N GLN A 165 34.52 2.43 7.25
CA GLN A 165 35.93 2.66 6.93
C GLN A 165 36.13 3.52 5.67
N ALA A 166 35.05 3.83 4.97
CA ALA A 166 35.09 4.57 3.71
C ALA A 166 35.69 5.98 3.90
N PRO A 167 36.55 6.45 2.98
CA PRO A 167 37.14 7.79 3.07
C PRO A 167 36.06 8.88 3.09
N ARG A 168 36.22 9.85 3.98
CA ARG A 168 35.36 11.03 4.03
C ARG A 168 35.90 12.12 3.10
N GLY A 169 35.07 12.64 2.22
CA GLY A 169 35.38 13.68 1.25
C GLY A 169 34.18 14.58 0.95
N SER A 170 34.45 15.78 0.45
CA SER A 170 33.40 16.71 0.01
C SER A 170 32.95 16.33 -1.40
N VAL A 171 31.93 15.49 -1.52
CA VAL A 171 31.33 15.14 -2.82
C VAL A 171 29.92 15.70 -2.88
N ALA A 172 29.66 16.49 -3.92
CA ALA A 172 28.34 17.06 -4.18
C ALA A 172 27.49 16.21 -5.15
N SER A 173 28.01 15.08 -5.65
CA SER A 173 27.33 14.20 -6.60
C SER A 173 26.99 12.85 -5.99
N SER A 174 25.80 12.34 -6.33
CA SER A 174 25.41 10.97 -6.01
C SER A 174 26.39 9.96 -6.63
N GLU A 175 27.02 9.15 -5.78
CA GLU A 175 27.83 8.01 -6.23
C GLU A 175 26.94 6.76 -6.22
N LEU A 176 26.83 6.11 -7.39
CA LEU A 176 26.17 4.82 -7.56
C LEU A 176 27.23 3.78 -7.91
N THR A 177 27.35 2.72 -7.11
CA THR A 177 28.16 1.56 -7.50
C THR A 177 27.47 0.85 -8.66
N PRO A 178 28.15 0.42 -9.73
CA PRO A 178 27.51 -0.33 -10.82
C PRO A 178 26.85 -1.62 -10.32
N ASP A 179 25.70 -1.99 -10.90
CA ASP A 179 25.09 -3.29 -10.59
C ASP A 179 25.99 -4.43 -11.06
N VAL A 180 26.32 -5.35 -10.16
CA VAL A 180 26.94 -6.62 -10.55
C VAL A 180 25.85 -7.51 -11.18
N PRO A 181 26.07 -8.05 -12.40
CA PRO A 181 25.11 -8.97 -13.01
C PRO A 181 24.91 -10.21 -12.13
N PRO A 182 23.71 -10.82 -12.15
CA PRO A 182 23.45 -12.02 -11.35
C PRO A 182 24.45 -13.12 -11.72
N SER A 183 25.05 -13.75 -10.70
CA SER A 183 25.97 -14.87 -10.90
C SER A 183 25.19 -16.11 -11.33
N ASP A 184 25.65 -16.78 -12.40
CA ASP A 184 25.07 -18.06 -12.86
C ASP A 184 25.10 -19.17 -11.79
N ARG A 185 25.92 -19.00 -10.74
CA ARG A 185 26.12 -20.01 -9.69
C ARG A 185 25.01 -20.05 -8.64
N ASP A 186 24.30 -18.95 -8.44
CA ASP A 186 23.20 -18.88 -7.47
C ASP A 186 21.88 -18.85 -8.26
N PRO A 187 21.20 -20.00 -8.47
CA PRO A 187 19.94 -20.01 -9.20
C PRO A 187 18.97 -19.08 -8.50
N VAL A 188 18.49 -18.07 -9.23
CA VAL A 188 17.50 -17.09 -8.73
C VAL A 188 16.35 -17.87 -8.12
N ARG A 189 16.30 -17.89 -6.79
CA ARG A 189 15.17 -18.43 -6.07
C ARG A 189 14.07 -17.40 -6.24
N HIS A 190 13.26 -17.56 -7.28
CA HIS A 190 12.03 -16.82 -7.41
C HIS A 190 11.28 -16.98 -6.09
N PRO A 191 11.00 -15.88 -5.36
CA PRO A 191 10.10 -15.92 -4.23
C PRO A 191 8.86 -16.64 -4.76
N ARG A 192 8.52 -17.79 -4.16
CA ARG A 192 7.30 -18.49 -4.52
C ARG A 192 6.17 -17.55 -4.16
N GLY A 193 5.72 -16.76 -5.13
CA GLY A 193 4.76 -15.71 -4.88
C GLY A 193 3.54 -16.31 -4.20
N ASP A 194 3.03 -15.66 -3.17
CA ASP A 194 1.79 -16.08 -2.51
C ASP A 194 0.64 -16.26 -3.50
N ALA A 195 0.68 -15.57 -4.65
CA ALA A 195 -0.23 -15.80 -5.76
C ALA A 195 -0.04 -17.19 -6.40
N GLU A 196 1.18 -17.67 -6.68
CA GLU A 196 1.40 -19.03 -7.20
C GLU A 196 1.08 -20.09 -6.16
N ARG A 197 1.39 -19.87 -4.88
CA ARG A 197 0.96 -20.76 -3.79
C ARG A 197 -0.56 -20.75 -3.64
N PHE A 198 -1.21 -19.60 -3.73
CA PHE A 198 -2.66 -19.48 -3.67
C PHE A 198 -3.32 -20.10 -4.90
N TRP A 199 -2.84 -19.85 -6.10
CA TRP A 199 -3.40 -20.43 -7.31
C TRP A 199 -3.14 -21.94 -7.37
N SER A 200 -1.93 -22.43 -7.09
CA SER A 200 -1.67 -23.87 -7.05
C SER A 200 -2.41 -24.57 -5.89
N ALA A 201 -2.44 -23.99 -4.69
CA ALA A 201 -3.10 -24.57 -3.52
C ALA A 201 -4.61 -24.29 -3.42
N ALA A 202 -5.18 -23.35 -4.17
CA ALA A 202 -6.62 -23.07 -4.19
C ALA A 202 -7.30 -23.51 -5.50
N LEU A 203 -6.65 -23.42 -6.67
CA LEU A 203 -7.25 -23.95 -7.91
C LEU A 203 -7.21 -25.47 -7.93
N LEU A 204 -6.12 -26.14 -7.56
CA LEU A 204 -6.09 -27.61 -7.64
C LEU A 204 -7.09 -28.23 -6.64
N PRO A 205 -7.09 -27.89 -5.35
CA PRO A 205 -8.08 -28.41 -4.41
C PRO A 205 -9.47 -27.87 -4.70
N GLY A 206 -9.62 -26.60 -5.06
CA GLY A 206 -10.92 -25.99 -5.37
C GLY A 206 -11.57 -26.60 -6.61
N ALA A 207 -10.79 -26.87 -7.66
CA ALA A 207 -11.26 -27.54 -8.87
C ALA A 207 -11.54 -29.03 -8.61
N LEU A 208 -10.70 -29.73 -7.84
CA LEU A 208 -10.95 -31.13 -7.46
C LEU A 208 -12.18 -31.26 -6.54
N ILE A 209 -12.38 -30.36 -5.58
CA ILE A 209 -13.56 -30.29 -4.72
C ILE A 209 -14.78 -29.91 -5.55
N GLY A 210 -14.68 -28.93 -6.45
CA GLY A 210 -15.75 -28.55 -7.37
C GLY A 210 -16.18 -29.72 -8.26
N LEU A 211 -15.22 -30.44 -8.84
CA LEU A 211 -15.44 -31.64 -9.63
C LEU A 211 -16.06 -32.76 -8.79
N ALA A 212 -15.54 -33.01 -7.59
CA ALA A 212 -16.08 -34.02 -6.67
C ALA A 212 -17.51 -33.69 -6.25
N LEU A 213 -17.85 -32.42 -5.98
CA LEU A 213 -19.21 -31.99 -5.65
C LEU A 213 -20.16 -32.12 -6.83
N VAL A 214 -19.70 -31.84 -8.06
CA VAL A 214 -20.49 -32.08 -9.28
C VAL A 214 -20.71 -33.58 -9.49
N VAL A 215 -19.68 -34.42 -9.32
CA VAL A 215 -19.79 -35.89 -9.42
C VAL A 215 -20.71 -36.44 -8.34
N VAL A 216 -20.56 -36.04 -7.07
CA VAL A 216 -21.45 -36.44 -5.97
C VAL A 216 -22.87 -35.99 -6.24
N ARG A 217 -23.08 -34.75 -6.75
CA ARG A 217 -24.41 -34.29 -7.13
C ARG A 217 -24.98 -35.13 -8.26
N VAL A 218 -24.23 -35.45 -9.31
CA VAL A 218 -24.73 -36.28 -10.43
C VAL A 218 -25.01 -37.72 -9.98
N VAL A 219 -24.16 -38.32 -9.15
CA VAL A 219 -24.25 -39.71 -8.69
C VAL A 219 -25.32 -39.90 -7.61
N PHE A 220 -25.46 -38.96 -6.68
CA PHE A 220 -26.42 -39.02 -5.57
C PHE A 220 -27.71 -38.22 -5.82
N SER A 221 -27.88 -37.61 -6.99
CA SER A 221 -29.20 -37.15 -7.49
C SER A 221 -30.06 -38.34 -7.90
N ARG A 222 -30.31 -39.26 -6.96
CA ARG A 222 -31.47 -40.14 -7.06
C ARG A 222 -32.69 -39.38 -6.55
N PRO A 223 -33.80 -39.34 -7.31
CA PRO A 223 -35.02 -38.69 -6.86
C PRO A 223 -35.70 -39.54 -5.79
N SER A 224 -36.00 -38.95 -4.61
CA SER A 224 -37.34 -38.98 -3.99
C SER A 224 -37.42 -38.91 -2.45
N THR A 225 -36.36 -38.89 -1.66
CA THR A 225 -36.51 -38.75 -0.18
C THR A 225 -35.60 -37.68 0.43
N TRP A 226 -35.79 -36.45 -0.04
CA TRP A 226 -35.16 -35.25 0.52
C TRP A 226 -35.66 -34.97 1.94
N ARG A 227 -34.80 -35.21 2.94
CA ARG A 227 -34.88 -34.51 4.23
C ARG A 227 -34.42 -33.06 4.00
N PRO A 228 -35.19 -32.04 4.40
CA PRO A 228 -34.93 -30.67 3.98
C PRO A 228 -33.62 -30.16 4.57
N LEU A 229 -32.74 -29.75 3.66
CA LEU A 229 -31.48 -29.03 3.86
C LEU A 229 -31.72 -27.60 4.41
N GLY A 230 -32.64 -27.44 5.37
CA GLY A 230 -33.19 -26.16 5.79
C GLY A 230 -32.44 -25.48 6.94
N TRP A 231 -31.60 -26.20 7.69
CA TRP A 231 -30.98 -25.64 8.89
C TRP A 231 -29.58 -25.06 8.66
N ARG A 232 -28.73 -25.73 7.87
CA ARG A 232 -27.41 -25.19 7.51
C ARG A 232 -27.49 -24.01 6.53
N SER A 233 -28.46 -24.05 5.61
CA SER A 233 -28.75 -22.93 4.70
C SER A 233 -29.21 -21.68 5.46
N ARG A 234 -30.06 -21.82 6.48
CA ARG A 234 -30.49 -20.70 7.34
C ARG A 234 -29.35 -20.06 8.13
N TRP A 235 -28.36 -20.82 8.60
CA TRP A 235 -27.23 -20.26 9.36
C TRP A 235 -26.26 -19.47 8.47
N LEU A 236 -25.99 -19.99 7.27
CA LEU A 236 -25.24 -19.26 6.26
C LEU A 236 -26.01 -18.00 5.82
N LEU A 237 -27.29 -18.11 5.47
CA LEU A 237 -28.11 -16.95 5.09
C LEU A 237 -28.14 -15.87 6.18
N ARG A 238 -28.27 -16.23 7.46
CA ARG A 238 -28.23 -15.26 8.57
C ARG A 238 -26.87 -14.57 8.72
N SER A 239 -25.78 -15.30 8.53
CA SER A 239 -24.43 -14.72 8.59
C SER A 239 -24.19 -13.76 7.43
N TRP A 240 -24.64 -14.12 6.23
CA TRP A 240 -24.58 -13.29 5.04
C TRP A 240 -25.46 -12.04 5.15
N VAL A 241 -26.68 -12.14 5.70
CA VAL A 241 -27.54 -10.97 5.96
C VAL A 241 -26.88 -10.02 6.96
N ARG A 242 -26.34 -10.52 8.08
CA ARG A 242 -25.60 -9.67 9.04
C ARG A 242 -24.35 -9.05 8.44
N LEU A 243 -23.64 -9.74 7.56
CA LEU A 243 -22.49 -9.21 6.82
C LEU A 243 -22.93 -8.10 5.85
N ARG A 244 -24.06 -8.28 5.16
CA ARG A 244 -24.65 -7.30 4.25
C ARG A 244 -25.17 -6.06 4.97
N GLU A 245 -25.89 -6.26 6.07
CA GLU A 245 -26.33 -5.17 6.97
C GLU A 245 -25.13 -4.39 7.51
N ARG A 246 -24.08 -5.09 7.96
CA ARG A 246 -22.83 -4.44 8.41
C ARG A 246 -22.00 -3.81 7.30
N ALA A 247 -22.21 -4.20 6.04
CA ALA A 247 -21.58 -3.58 4.88
C ALA A 247 -22.36 -2.35 4.40
N GLY A 248 -23.66 -2.28 4.72
CA GLY A 248 -24.56 -1.19 4.37
C GLY A 248 -24.66 -0.08 5.41
N ASP A 249 -23.98 -0.17 6.56
CA ASP A 249 -23.91 0.95 7.51
C ASP A 249 -22.92 2.02 6.99
N PRO A 250 -23.39 3.19 6.54
CA PRO A 250 -22.52 4.24 6.02
C PRO A 250 -21.64 4.85 7.11
N TYR A 251 -22.05 4.73 8.38
CA TYR A 251 -21.34 5.32 9.51
C TYR A 251 -20.29 4.40 10.14
N ARG A 252 -20.10 3.21 9.58
CA ARG A 252 -19.17 2.25 10.13
C ARG A 252 -17.73 2.74 10.01
N PRO A 253 -16.97 2.77 11.12
CA PRO A 253 -15.58 3.14 11.06
C PRO A 253 -14.78 2.13 10.23
N ARG A 254 -14.03 2.63 9.24
CA ARG A 254 -13.14 1.82 8.40
C ARG A 254 -11.77 1.66 9.06
N ARG A 255 -11.05 0.60 8.70
CA ARG A 255 -9.62 0.50 9.01
C ARG A 255 -8.85 1.35 8.02
N ALA A 256 -8.07 2.28 8.53
CA ALA A 256 -7.12 3.07 7.76
C ALA A 256 -5.79 3.08 8.52
N PRO A 257 -4.65 3.22 7.83
CA PRO A 257 -3.37 3.42 8.48
C PRO A 257 -3.34 4.79 9.20
N ASN A 258 -2.49 4.89 10.22
CA ASN A 258 -2.28 6.14 10.96
C ASN A 258 -1.44 7.12 10.16
N ARG A 259 -0.56 6.65 9.27
CA ARG A 259 0.09 7.48 8.25
C ARG A 259 -0.45 7.04 6.89
N ALA A 260 -1.11 7.94 6.16
CA ALA A 260 -1.68 7.62 4.87
C ALA A 260 -0.68 7.98 3.78
N TRP A 261 0.11 6.99 3.35
CA TRP A 261 1.14 7.19 2.34
C TRP A 261 0.52 7.17 0.94
N ARG A 262 1.19 7.77 -0.05
CA ARG A 262 0.69 7.89 -1.43
C ARG A 262 0.36 6.51 -2.03
N TRP A 263 1.20 5.49 -1.86
CA TRP A 263 0.97 4.13 -2.36
C TRP A 263 -0.28 3.47 -1.77
N TRP A 264 -0.68 3.80 -0.54
CA TRP A 264 -1.91 3.25 0.04
C TRP A 264 -3.12 4.07 -0.42
N LEU A 265 -2.94 5.39 -0.52
CA LEU A 265 -3.98 6.33 -0.92
C LEU A 265 -4.35 6.18 -2.39
N ARG A 266 -3.40 6.02 -3.32
CA ARG A 266 -3.66 5.88 -4.77
C ARG A 266 -4.61 4.71 -5.10
N PRO A 267 -4.32 3.45 -4.73
CA PRO A 267 -5.21 2.33 -5.00
C PRO A 267 -6.50 2.40 -4.18
N THR A 268 -6.48 3.03 -3.00
CA THR A 268 -7.70 3.27 -2.23
C THR A 268 -8.60 4.27 -2.94
N LEU A 269 -8.08 5.41 -3.36
CA LEU A 269 -8.79 6.42 -4.14
C LEU A 269 -9.31 5.83 -5.46
N GLY A 270 -8.48 5.10 -6.20
CA GLY A 270 -8.91 4.42 -7.43
C GLY A 270 -10.07 3.44 -7.22
N ARG A 271 -10.08 2.71 -6.09
CA ARG A 271 -11.21 1.83 -5.72
C ARG A 271 -12.47 2.63 -5.38
N GLU A 272 -12.37 3.71 -4.61
CA GLU A 272 -13.52 4.53 -4.24
C GLU A 272 -14.08 5.29 -5.46
N LEU A 273 -13.23 5.81 -6.36
CA LEU A 273 -13.66 6.45 -7.61
C LEU A 273 -14.37 5.46 -8.54
N ARG A 274 -13.84 4.24 -8.72
CA ARG A 274 -14.55 3.20 -9.49
C ARG A 274 -15.89 2.84 -8.88
N ARG A 275 -15.96 2.71 -7.55
CA ARG A 275 -17.22 2.45 -6.84
C ARG A 275 -18.22 3.60 -7.05
N LEU A 276 -17.77 4.85 -6.89
CA LEU A 276 -18.62 6.02 -7.06
C LEU A 276 -19.14 6.14 -8.49
N ARG A 277 -18.27 5.94 -9.49
CA ARG A 277 -18.65 5.91 -10.90
C ARG A 277 -19.78 4.92 -11.18
N LEU A 278 -19.63 3.67 -10.72
CA LEU A 278 -20.65 2.64 -10.91
C LEU A 278 -21.99 3.00 -10.23
N LEU A 279 -21.95 3.68 -9.08
CA LEU A 279 -23.16 4.16 -8.41
C LEU A 279 -23.82 5.30 -9.20
N VAL A 280 -23.04 6.24 -9.72
CA VAL A 280 -23.54 7.36 -10.54
C VAL A 280 -24.16 6.85 -11.84
N GLU A 281 -23.51 5.89 -12.52
CA GLU A 281 -24.00 5.28 -13.76
C GLU A 281 -25.28 4.45 -13.53
N ALA A 282 -25.43 3.82 -12.36
CA ALA A 282 -26.61 3.02 -12.02
C ALA A 282 -27.80 3.85 -11.48
N ALA A 283 -27.56 5.07 -11.00
CA ALA A 283 -28.61 5.94 -10.45
C ALA A 283 -29.44 6.56 -11.59
N SER A 284 -30.76 6.63 -11.41
CA SER A 284 -31.65 7.36 -12.33
C SER A 284 -31.29 8.84 -12.36
N GLU A 285 -31.61 9.53 -13.46
CA GLU A 285 -31.33 10.96 -13.60
C GLU A 285 -31.96 11.79 -12.47
N ASP A 286 -33.18 11.43 -12.05
CA ASP A 286 -33.93 12.08 -10.97
C ASP A 286 -33.53 11.65 -9.55
N HIS A 287 -32.46 10.85 -9.40
CA HIS A 287 -32.05 10.38 -8.07
C HIS A 287 -31.55 11.55 -7.21
N PRO A 288 -32.11 11.78 -5.99
CA PRO A 288 -31.86 13.00 -5.21
C PRO A 288 -30.38 13.21 -4.82
N GLY A 289 -29.60 12.14 -4.70
CA GLY A 289 -28.16 12.21 -4.41
C GLY A 289 -27.23 12.28 -5.62
N ARG A 290 -27.75 12.20 -6.86
CA ARG A 290 -26.92 12.01 -8.06
C ARG A 290 -26.07 13.22 -8.39
N GLU A 291 -26.64 14.43 -8.35
CA GLU A 291 -25.91 15.67 -8.64
C GLU A 291 -24.68 15.80 -7.74
N ARG A 292 -24.86 15.63 -6.43
CA ARG A 292 -23.76 15.70 -5.46
C ARG A 292 -22.71 14.61 -5.70
N ALA A 293 -23.13 13.41 -6.07
CA ALA A 293 -22.21 12.31 -6.34
C ALA A 293 -21.37 12.52 -7.60
N VAL A 294 -21.94 13.16 -8.65
CA VAL A 294 -21.19 13.60 -9.84
C VAL A 294 -20.15 14.64 -9.44
N GLN A 295 -20.55 15.67 -8.67
CA GLN A 295 -19.61 16.69 -8.16
C GLN A 295 -18.48 16.06 -7.33
N SER A 296 -18.79 15.08 -6.48
CA SER A 296 -17.82 14.28 -5.74
C SER A 296 -16.86 13.50 -6.63
N TYR A 297 -17.38 12.89 -7.69
CA TYR A 297 -16.57 12.12 -8.64
C TYR A 297 -15.59 13.04 -9.38
N ASP A 298 -16.08 14.17 -9.88
CA ASP A 298 -15.27 15.13 -10.63
C ASP A 298 -14.19 15.75 -9.74
N ALA A 299 -14.54 16.22 -8.54
CA ALA A 299 -13.58 16.85 -7.63
C ALA A 299 -12.50 15.85 -7.15
N ALA A 300 -12.89 14.62 -6.78
CA ALA A 300 -11.93 13.59 -6.41
C ALA A 300 -11.09 13.12 -7.62
N GLY A 301 -11.66 13.12 -8.82
CA GLY A 301 -10.98 12.82 -10.08
C GLY A 301 -9.91 13.85 -10.44
N LEU A 302 -10.20 15.14 -10.29
CA LEU A 302 -9.24 16.23 -10.51
C LEU A 302 -8.03 16.10 -9.58
N ILE A 303 -8.26 15.84 -8.29
CA ILE A 303 -7.17 15.58 -7.32
C ILE A 303 -6.37 14.34 -7.73
N ALA A 304 -7.04 13.25 -8.15
CA ALA A 304 -6.37 12.01 -8.54
C ALA A 304 -5.46 12.18 -9.78
N GLN A 305 -5.81 13.11 -10.68
CA GLN A 305 -5.05 13.43 -11.89
C GLN A 305 -3.92 14.45 -11.64
N SER A 306 -3.81 15.00 -10.45
CA SER A 306 -2.85 16.05 -10.09
C SER A 306 -1.73 15.46 -9.22
N PRO A 307 -0.65 14.90 -9.80
CA PRO A 307 0.38 14.17 -9.06
C PRO A 307 1.17 15.03 -8.06
N GLU A 308 1.27 16.33 -8.33
CA GLU A 308 2.00 17.31 -7.51
C GLU A 308 1.32 17.62 -6.16
N LEU A 309 0.03 17.29 -6.02
CA LEU A 309 -0.71 17.62 -4.81
C LEU A 309 -0.20 16.86 -3.59
N PRO A 310 -0.25 17.49 -2.39
CA PRO A 310 0.21 16.85 -1.17
C PRO A 310 -0.68 15.63 -0.80
N PRO A 311 -0.18 14.64 -0.02
CA PRO A 311 -0.96 13.48 0.42
C PRO A 311 -2.31 13.83 1.09
N GLN A 312 -2.40 14.99 1.72
CA GLN A 312 -3.59 15.60 2.31
C GLN A 312 -4.72 15.74 1.29
N ALA A 313 -4.40 16.17 0.07
CA ALA A 313 -5.35 16.26 -1.02
C ALA A 313 -5.90 14.88 -1.39
N MET A 314 -5.04 13.86 -1.44
CA MET A 314 -5.49 12.49 -1.70
C MET A 314 -6.40 11.93 -0.60
N VAL A 315 -6.11 12.24 0.67
CA VAL A 315 -7.03 11.94 1.78
C VAL A 315 -8.37 12.64 1.56
N CYS A 316 -8.34 13.90 1.12
CA CYS A 316 -9.54 14.67 0.76
C CYS A 316 -10.34 13.98 -0.33
N ALA A 317 -9.69 13.60 -1.43
CA ALA A 317 -10.32 12.89 -2.54
C ALA A 317 -10.98 11.58 -2.10
N VAL A 318 -10.32 10.80 -1.22
CA VAL A 318 -10.90 9.56 -0.68
C VAL A 318 -12.16 9.83 0.14
N VAL A 319 -12.15 10.87 0.98
CA VAL A 319 -13.33 11.25 1.78
C VAL A 319 -14.45 11.77 0.89
N VAL A 320 -14.16 12.67 -0.05
CA VAL A 320 -15.12 13.24 -1.00
C VAL A 320 -15.76 12.15 -1.87
N ALA A 321 -14.99 11.18 -2.35
CA ALA A 321 -15.52 10.05 -3.11
C ALA A 321 -16.47 9.17 -2.27
N ARG A 322 -16.17 9.00 -0.97
CA ARG A 322 -17.05 8.25 -0.05
C ARG A 322 -18.33 9.00 0.27
N ASP A 323 -18.26 10.32 0.44
CA ASP A 323 -19.43 11.17 0.68
C ASP A 323 -20.37 11.17 -0.54
N GLY A 324 -19.81 11.23 -1.75
CA GLY A 324 -20.58 11.07 -2.99
C GLY A 324 -21.26 9.71 -3.08
N ALA A 325 -20.54 8.64 -2.71
CA ALA A 325 -21.12 7.29 -2.69
C ALA A 325 -22.25 7.18 -1.65
N GLN A 326 -22.09 7.81 -0.48
CA GLN A 326 -23.12 7.87 0.55
C GLN A 326 -24.36 8.64 0.07
N ALA A 327 -24.19 9.77 -0.63
CA ALA A 327 -25.29 10.56 -1.16
C ALA A 327 -26.18 9.74 -2.10
N ILE A 328 -25.61 8.84 -2.90
CA ILE A 328 -26.40 7.91 -3.72
C ILE A 328 -27.02 6.79 -2.88
N THR A 329 -26.25 6.11 -2.03
CA THR A 329 -26.77 4.93 -1.35
C THR A 329 -27.75 5.24 -0.22
N HIS A 330 -27.67 6.45 0.36
CA HIS A 330 -28.46 6.89 1.50
C HIS A 330 -28.82 8.38 1.39
N PRO A 331 -29.66 8.77 0.41
CA PRO A 331 -29.98 10.18 0.15
C PRO A 331 -30.68 10.89 1.33
N ASP A 332 -31.42 10.14 2.15
CA ASP A 332 -32.15 10.70 3.30
C ASP A 332 -31.27 10.87 4.56
N LEU A 333 -30.03 10.38 4.52
CA LEU A 333 -29.12 10.46 5.65
C LEU A 333 -28.21 11.69 5.52
N PRO A 334 -28.10 12.53 6.57
CA PRO A 334 -27.21 13.68 6.52
C PRO A 334 -25.76 13.23 6.40
N LEU A 335 -24.98 13.95 5.61
CA LEU A 335 -23.53 13.80 5.64
C LEU A 335 -23.03 14.26 7.01
N ARG A 336 -22.14 13.46 7.59
CA ARG A 336 -21.52 13.77 8.87
C ARG A 336 -20.11 14.23 8.65
N THR A 337 -19.65 15.10 9.53
CA THR A 337 -18.23 15.46 9.56
C THR A 337 -17.39 14.19 9.71
N PRO A 338 -16.27 14.08 8.98
CA PRO A 338 -15.38 12.94 9.12
C PRO A 338 -14.72 12.95 10.50
N CYS A 339 -14.20 11.80 10.92
CA CYS A 339 -13.47 11.68 12.16
C CYS A 339 -12.30 12.67 12.20
N GLN A 340 -12.32 13.59 13.17
CA GLN A 340 -11.32 14.68 13.26
C GLN A 340 -9.90 14.20 13.59
N ILE A 341 -9.74 12.94 14.00
CA ILE A 341 -8.44 12.30 14.28
C ILE A 341 -7.84 11.64 13.04
N ASN A 342 -8.67 10.97 12.25
CA ASN A 342 -8.25 10.34 11.00
C ASN A 342 -9.49 10.26 10.09
N PRO A 343 -9.60 11.19 9.12
CA PRO A 343 -10.76 11.26 8.22
C PRO A 343 -11.03 9.96 7.46
N LEU A 344 -9.99 9.14 7.22
CA LEU A 344 -10.12 7.86 6.51
C LEU A 344 -10.86 6.79 7.31
N HIS A 345 -11.05 6.97 8.62
CA HIS A 345 -11.92 6.12 9.40
C HIS A 345 -13.40 6.31 9.06
N GLY A 346 -13.78 7.37 8.35
CA GLY A 346 -15.16 7.67 8.01
C GLY A 346 -15.81 8.63 9.01
N PRO A 347 -17.15 8.71 9.00
CA PRO A 347 -17.90 9.77 9.68
C PRO A 347 -17.81 9.70 11.21
N ALA A 348 -17.86 10.86 11.83
CA ALA A 348 -17.95 11.01 13.28
C ALA A 348 -19.33 10.57 13.79
N GLY A 349 -19.33 9.90 14.94
CA GLY A 349 -20.54 9.47 15.64
C GLY A 349 -20.54 9.76 17.13
N HIS A 350 -19.45 10.28 17.67
CA HIS A 350 -19.29 10.59 19.09
C HIS A 350 -18.62 11.95 19.26
N SER A 351 -19.01 12.66 20.31
CA SER A 351 -18.28 13.84 20.78
C SER A 351 -17.40 13.47 21.98
N LEU A 352 -16.09 13.67 21.86
CA LEU A 352 -15.17 13.62 23.00
C LEU A 352 -14.91 15.02 23.53
N ARG A 353 -14.72 15.15 24.85
CA ARG A 353 -14.25 16.37 25.49
C ARG A 353 -12.82 16.12 25.93
N GLU A 354 -11.91 16.97 25.48
CA GLU A 354 -10.51 16.94 25.90
C GLU A 354 -10.15 18.27 26.56
N TYR A 355 -9.45 18.19 27.68
CA TYR A 355 -8.86 19.35 28.34
C TYR A 355 -7.48 19.58 27.73
N ALA A 356 -7.38 20.54 26.82
CA ALA A 356 -6.09 20.93 26.28
C ALA A 356 -5.22 21.59 27.36
N HIS A 357 -3.92 21.30 27.35
CA HIS A 357 -2.91 22.01 28.14
C HIS A 357 -2.96 23.50 27.72
N ARG A 358 -3.51 24.38 28.58
CA ARG A 358 -3.99 25.78 28.38
C ARG A 358 -5.50 26.02 28.65
N GLN A 359 -6.19 25.08 29.32
CA GLN A 359 -7.52 25.28 29.95
C GLN A 359 -8.71 25.57 29.02
N ARG A 360 -8.60 25.41 27.70
CA ARG A 360 -9.77 25.44 26.81
C ARG A 360 -10.31 24.03 26.61
N LEU A 361 -11.58 23.82 26.94
CA LEU A 361 -12.30 22.57 26.69
C LEU A 361 -12.55 22.43 25.18
N SER A 362 -11.79 21.58 24.51
CA SER A 362 -12.01 21.26 23.09
C SER A 362 -12.98 20.09 22.96
N ARG A 363 -14.04 20.27 22.16
CA ARG A 363 -14.92 19.17 21.73
C ARG A 363 -14.42 18.59 20.42
N TRP A 364 -14.24 17.28 20.37
CA TRP A 364 -13.82 16.52 19.20
C TRP A 364 -14.98 15.72 18.64
N GLN A 365 -15.13 15.69 17.31
CA GLN A 365 -16.05 14.80 16.60
C GLN A 365 -15.28 13.60 16.06
N VAL A 366 -15.57 12.41 16.58
CA VAL A 366 -14.76 11.21 16.35
C VAL A 366 -15.62 10.01 15.97
N CYS A 367 -15.06 9.06 15.23
CA CYS A 367 -15.76 7.83 14.89
C CYS A 367 -15.83 6.87 16.10
N GLY A 368 -16.68 5.84 16.03
CA GLY A 368 -16.87 4.86 17.11
C GLY A 368 -15.63 4.03 17.46
N ARG A 369 -14.64 3.96 16.56
CA ARG A 369 -13.35 3.33 16.85
C ARG A 369 -12.44 4.25 17.67
N CYS A 370 -12.39 5.52 17.29
CA CYS A 370 -11.60 6.52 17.99
C CYS A 370 -12.18 6.84 19.37
N SER A 371 -13.51 6.88 19.55
CA SER A 371 -14.13 7.15 20.85
C SER A 371 -13.79 6.13 21.94
N LYS A 372 -13.48 4.89 21.55
CA LYS A 372 -13.13 3.80 22.46
C LYS A 372 -11.65 3.76 22.84
N LYS A 373 -10.78 4.43 22.09
CA LYS A 373 -9.36 4.54 22.41
C LYS A 373 -9.16 5.79 23.26
N ARG A 374 -8.57 5.68 24.46
CA ARG A 374 -8.17 6.86 25.25
C ARG A 374 -7.13 7.65 24.45
N PHE A 375 -7.39 8.94 24.26
CA PHE A 375 -6.47 9.90 23.64
C PHE A 375 -5.57 10.49 24.71
N ASP A 376 -4.25 10.50 24.49
CA ASP A 376 -3.30 11.40 25.15
C ASP A 376 -1.88 11.30 24.53
N PRO A 377 -0.92 12.18 24.89
CA PRO A 377 -0.54 13.38 24.15
C PRO A 377 0.81 13.16 23.44
N ARG A 378 1.05 13.80 22.29
CA ARG A 378 2.29 13.72 21.46
C ARG A 378 2.41 12.58 20.42
N PHE A 379 1.43 11.66 20.32
CA PHE A 379 1.24 10.65 19.24
C PHE A 379 2.30 9.54 19.06
N GLY A 380 2.35 8.58 20.00
CA GLY A 380 3.13 7.32 19.88
C GLY A 380 2.60 6.29 18.85
N PRO A 381 3.20 5.08 18.76
CA PRO A 381 3.00 4.12 17.64
C PRO A 381 1.59 3.51 17.55
N LEU A 382 0.78 3.65 18.60
CA LEU A 382 -0.57 3.06 18.67
C LEU A 382 -1.69 4.12 18.61
N THR A 383 -1.33 5.40 18.52
CA THR A 383 -2.29 6.50 18.54
C THR A 383 -2.96 6.62 17.16
N PRO A 384 -4.30 6.57 17.08
CA PRO A 384 -5.04 6.43 15.82
C PRO A 384 -5.11 7.71 14.98
N SER A 385 -4.18 8.64 15.17
CA SER A 385 -4.15 9.96 14.52
C SER A 385 -3.49 9.89 13.16
N LEU A 386 -4.06 10.60 12.20
CA LEU A 386 -3.42 10.95 10.95
C LEU A 386 -2.70 12.30 11.12
N PRO A 387 -1.39 12.33 11.43
CA PRO A 387 -0.65 13.57 11.39
C PRO A 387 -0.60 14.07 9.93
N LEU A 388 -0.85 15.35 9.74
CA LEU A 388 -0.56 16.03 8.49
C LEU A 388 0.78 16.73 8.61
N LEU A 389 1.57 16.71 7.53
CA LEU A 389 2.75 17.56 7.43
C LEU A 389 2.29 18.94 6.95
N ALA A 390 2.40 19.94 7.81
CA ALA A 390 2.10 21.33 7.47
C ALA A 390 3.26 22.20 7.98
N ASP A 391 3.77 23.11 7.15
CA ASP A 391 4.90 24.01 7.50
C ASP A 391 6.14 23.27 8.03
N GLY A 392 6.44 22.07 7.49
CA GLY A 392 7.56 21.22 7.94
C GLY A 392 7.34 20.50 9.28
N GLY A 393 6.21 20.75 9.97
CA GLY A 393 5.84 20.12 11.24
C GLY A 393 4.74 19.07 11.10
N ARG A 394 4.67 18.15 12.07
CA ARG A 394 3.53 17.21 12.21
C ARG A 394 2.40 17.91 12.98
N HIS A 395 1.36 18.30 12.26
CA HIS A 395 0.15 18.87 12.83
C HIS A 395 -0.95 17.84 12.91
N HIS A 396 -1.70 17.84 14.01
CA HIS A 396 -2.94 17.09 14.03
C HIS A 396 -3.87 17.68 12.97
N TYR A 397 -4.53 16.81 12.21
CA TYR A 397 -5.41 17.15 11.10
C TYR A 397 -6.31 18.38 11.34
N ARG A 398 -6.94 18.46 12.52
CA ARG A 398 -7.79 19.60 12.92
C ARG A 398 -7.09 20.95 13.04
N TYR A 399 -5.81 20.94 13.42
CA TYR A 399 -5.02 22.15 13.69
C TYR A 399 -4.11 22.51 12.53
N ALA A 400 -4.01 21.65 11.52
CA ALA A 400 -3.30 21.96 10.29
C ALA A 400 -4.03 23.12 9.59
N LYS A 401 -3.32 24.20 9.31
CA LYS A 401 -3.80 25.28 8.44
C LYS A 401 -3.60 24.88 6.98
N ASP A 402 -4.13 23.72 6.63
CA ASP A 402 -4.01 23.13 5.31
C ASP A 402 -5.36 23.23 4.60
N PRO A 403 -5.41 23.72 3.35
CA PRO A 403 -6.68 23.96 2.66
C PRO A 403 -7.47 22.67 2.41
N TRP A 404 -6.81 21.52 2.25
CA TRP A 404 -7.43 20.21 2.11
C TRP A 404 -8.00 19.71 3.42
N ALA A 405 -7.32 19.99 4.54
CA ALA A 405 -7.86 19.72 5.87
C ALA A 405 -9.17 20.47 6.12
N GLU A 406 -9.22 21.74 5.71
CA GLU A 406 -10.45 22.51 5.86
C GLU A 406 -11.55 22.09 4.86
N ALA A 407 -11.19 21.70 3.63
CA ALA A 407 -12.14 21.24 2.61
C ALA A 407 -12.93 20.00 3.08
N ILE A 408 -12.22 19.02 3.63
CA ILE A 408 -12.80 17.80 4.20
C ILE A 408 -13.67 18.10 5.44
N ALA A 409 -13.28 19.07 6.29
CA ALA A 409 -14.00 19.38 7.51
C ALA A 409 -15.34 20.11 7.27
N ALA A 410 -15.52 20.69 6.08
CA ALA A 410 -16.71 21.43 5.67
C ALA A 410 -17.36 20.80 4.43
N PRO A 411 -18.04 19.64 4.57
CA PRO A 411 -18.58 18.89 3.43
C PRO A 411 -19.57 19.69 2.56
N GLU A 412 -20.22 20.71 3.11
CA GLU A 412 -21.16 21.59 2.39
C GLU A 412 -20.46 22.50 1.35
N HIS A 413 -19.18 22.81 1.58
CA HIS A 413 -18.40 23.77 0.79
C HIS A 413 -17.16 23.13 0.15
N VAL A 414 -17.05 21.81 0.24
CA VAL A 414 -15.85 21.06 -0.17
C VAL A 414 -15.51 21.30 -1.63
N PHE A 415 -16.49 21.34 -2.53
CA PHE A 415 -16.26 21.51 -3.97
C PHE A 415 -15.77 22.91 -4.34
N THR A 416 -16.41 23.95 -3.83
CA THR A 416 -16.00 25.34 -4.06
C THR A 416 -14.58 25.57 -3.57
N ARG A 417 -14.21 24.93 -2.46
CA ARG A 417 -12.85 25.01 -1.94
C ARG A 417 -11.87 24.25 -2.82
N ILE A 418 -12.13 22.99 -3.16
CA ILE A 418 -11.24 22.21 -4.03
C ILE A 418 -11.00 22.91 -5.37
N ARG A 419 -12.04 23.45 -6.02
CA ARG A 419 -11.88 24.20 -7.27
C ARG A 419 -10.97 25.42 -7.12
N ARG A 420 -11.16 26.18 -6.04
CA ARG A 420 -10.31 27.34 -5.73
C ARG A 420 -8.84 26.95 -5.56
N GLU A 421 -8.56 25.86 -4.85
CA GLU A 421 -7.18 25.38 -4.63
C GLU A 421 -6.53 24.80 -5.88
N LEU A 422 -7.33 24.36 -6.86
CA LEU A 422 -6.84 23.82 -8.13
C LEU A 422 -6.81 24.85 -9.26
N GLU A 423 -7.25 26.09 -9.01
CA GLU A 423 -7.37 27.16 -10.00
C GLU A 423 -8.24 26.80 -11.23
N VAL A 424 -9.26 25.94 -11.03
CA VAL A 424 -10.20 25.47 -12.08
C VAL A 424 -11.55 26.18 -12.05
#